data_AF-A0A667ZJE1-F1
#
_entry.id   AF-A0A667ZJE1-F1
#
_cell.length_a   1.000
_cell.length_b   1.000
_cell.length_c   1.000
_cell.angle_alpha   90.00
_cell.angle_beta   90.00
_cell.angle_gamma   90.00
#
_symmetry.space_group_name_H-M   'P 1'
#
loop_
_entity.id
_entity.type
_entity.pdbx_description
1 polymer ?
#
loop_
_entity_poly.entity_id
_entity_poly.type
_entity_poly.pdbx_seq_one_letter_code
_entity_poly.pdbx_strand_id
1 'polypeptide(L)'
;MAAKTVLEKGSSFMDPLKGVLLDYIMPESCYDEFFLNFNFLDVPCLKIVLSKGLGIGIILGSVMVKLPQILKLMGAKSAEGLSFNSVLLELLAITGTMAYSISNNFPFSSWGEALFLMLQTVTIGFLIQHYGGRTGRGLLFLVVYFGLLALLLSPLTPISVVTTMQASNMPAIIIGRLIQAATNFRNGHTGQLSAISVFLLFAGSLARIFTSIQETGDSLMALTYVISSSCNGIIALQVLYYWNSSPQQKKKKKSE
;
A
#
# COMPACT_ATOMS: atom_id res chain seq x y z
N MET A 1 -15.76 -5.20 64.27
CA MET A 1 -14.59 -4.31 64.39
C MET A 1 -13.54 -4.88 63.46
N ALA A 2 -13.47 -4.36 62.22
CA ALA A 2 -12.47 -3.36 61.79
C ALA A 2 -11.08 -4.01 61.63
N ALA A 3 -10.38 -3.94 60.49
CA ALA A 3 -10.39 -2.92 59.46
C ALA A 3 -9.93 -3.47 58.09
N LYS A 4 -10.48 -2.82 57.06
CA LYS A 4 -9.94 -2.74 55.70
C LYS A 4 -8.57 -2.05 55.72
N THR A 5 -7.63 -2.56 54.92
CA THR A 5 -6.53 -1.80 54.31
C THR A 5 -6.24 -2.51 52.99
N VAL A 6 -6.93 -2.20 51.89
CA VAL A 6 -6.52 -1.17 50.91
C VAL A 6 -4.99 -1.08 50.81
N LEU A 7 -4.43 -1.85 49.86
CA LEU A 7 -3.21 -1.47 49.16
C LEU A 7 -3.51 -1.56 47.67
N GLU A 8 -4.18 -0.52 47.18
CA GLU A 8 -3.95 -0.05 45.82
C GLU A 8 -2.44 0.16 45.64
N LYS A 9 -1.87 -0.41 44.59
CA LYS A 9 -0.62 0.12 44.02
C LYS A 9 -0.57 -0.14 42.52
N GLY A 10 -1.03 0.86 41.79
CA GLY A 10 -0.55 1.18 40.45
C GLY A 10 -1.40 0.68 39.29
N SER A 11 -2.56 1.29 39.07
CA SER A 11 -3.11 1.41 37.71
C SER A 11 -2.12 2.21 36.87
N SER A 12 -1.23 1.51 36.18
CA SER A 12 -0.18 2.13 35.37
C SER A 12 -0.76 2.47 34.01
N PHE A 13 -0.59 3.71 33.57
CA PHE A 13 -0.79 4.13 32.19
C PHE A 13 -0.08 3.22 31.16
N MET A 14 0.90 2.42 31.60
CA MET A 14 1.63 1.46 30.77
C MET A 14 0.94 0.13 30.53
N ASP A 15 -0.08 -0.28 31.28
CA ASP A 15 -0.75 -1.58 31.08
C ASP A 15 -1.48 -1.68 29.72
N PRO A 16 -2.29 -0.68 29.29
CA PRO A 16 -2.89 -0.71 27.96
C PRO A 16 -1.84 -0.55 26.85
N LEU A 17 -0.78 0.24 27.07
CA LEU A 17 0.29 0.42 26.10
C LEU A 17 1.10 -0.88 25.92
N LYS A 18 1.39 -1.57 27.02
CA LYS A 18 2.06 -2.88 27.03
C LYS A 18 1.20 -3.93 26.33
N GLY A 19 -0.11 -3.97 26.60
CA GLY A 19 -1.04 -4.84 25.89
C GLY A 19 -1.03 -4.60 24.37
N VAL A 20 -1.13 -3.33 23.93
CA VAL A 20 -1.06 -2.98 22.50
C VAL A 20 0.30 -3.35 21.88
N LEU A 21 1.40 -3.13 22.60
CA LEU A 21 2.73 -3.50 22.14
C LEU A 21 2.88 -5.02 21.97
N LEU A 22 2.38 -5.80 22.93
CA LEU A 22 2.48 -7.25 22.93
C LEU A 22 1.56 -7.90 21.89
N ASP A 23 0.35 -7.36 21.73
CA ASP A 23 -0.64 -7.92 20.81
C ASP A 23 -0.35 -7.58 19.34
N TYR A 24 0.11 -6.35 19.06
CA TYR A 24 0.26 -5.87 17.68
C TYR A 24 1.71 -5.73 17.21
N ILE A 25 2.67 -5.40 18.07
CA ILE A 25 4.01 -4.95 17.67
C ILE A 25 5.12 -5.98 17.94
N MET A 26 5.12 -6.69 19.07
CA MET A 26 6.20 -7.61 19.43
C MET A 26 5.79 -8.73 20.40
N PRO A 27 6.42 -9.93 20.32
CA PRO A 27 6.23 -10.98 21.32
C PRO A 27 6.73 -10.57 22.72
N GLU A 28 6.21 -11.21 23.78
CA GLU A 28 6.67 -11.01 25.16
C GLU A 28 8.17 -11.20 25.32
N SER A 29 8.75 -12.21 24.66
CA SER A 29 10.20 -12.44 24.67
C SER A 29 11.01 -11.26 24.14
N CYS A 30 10.47 -10.53 23.16
CA CYS A 30 11.13 -9.34 22.62
C CYS A 30 10.92 -8.10 23.49
N TYR A 31 9.77 -8.02 24.16
CA TYR A 31 9.54 -7.00 25.18
C TYR A 31 10.53 -7.16 26.33
N ASP A 32 10.73 -8.39 26.80
CA ASP A 32 11.66 -8.70 27.87
C ASP A 32 13.10 -8.39 27.45
N GLU A 33 13.50 -8.76 26.23
CA GLU A 33 14.84 -8.50 25.73
C GLU A 33 15.15 -7.00 25.62
N PHE A 34 14.18 -6.18 25.18
CA PHE A 34 14.36 -4.74 25.05
C PHE A 34 14.20 -3.96 26.35
N PHE A 35 13.21 -4.29 27.17
CA PHE A 35 12.82 -3.46 28.32
C PHE A 35 13.26 -4.04 29.67
N LEU A 36 13.51 -5.35 29.77
CA LEU A 36 14.03 -5.98 31.00
C LEU A 36 15.54 -6.24 30.90
N ASN A 37 16.02 -6.79 29.78
CA ASN A 37 17.42 -7.14 29.57
C ASN A 37 18.25 -6.00 28.93
N PHE A 38 17.60 -4.90 28.51
CA PHE A 38 18.22 -3.74 27.83
C PHE A 38 19.04 -4.09 26.57
N ASN A 39 18.73 -5.21 25.92
CA ASN A 39 19.39 -5.65 24.70
C ASN A 39 18.64 -5.14 23.45
N PHE A 40 18.75 -3.83 23.21
CA PHE A 40 18.08 -3.13 22.11
C PHE A 40 18.50 -3.57 20.70
N LEU A 41 19.59 -4.32 20.57
CA LEU A 41 20.18 -4.74 19.31
C LEU A 41 19.99 -6.24 19.03
N ASP A 42 19.08 -6.91 19.75
CA ASP A 42 18.67 -8.26 19.40
C ASP A 42 18.09 -8.29 17.97
N VAL A 43 18.86 -8.86 17.04
CA VAL A 43 18.57 -8.81 15.60
C VAL A 43 17.23 -9.46 15.25
N PRO A 44 16.85 -10.64 15.81
CA PRO A 44 15.53 -11.22 15.62
C PRO A 44 14.39 -10.29 16.06
N CYS A 45 14.46 -9.77 17.28
CA CYS A 45 13.39 -8.90 17.81
C CYS A 45 13.31 -7.56 17.07
N LEU A 46 14.45 -6.99 16.69
CA LEU A 46 14.48 -5.73 15.94
C LEU A 46 13.84 -5.88 14.56
N LYS A 47 14.08 -7.00 13.87
CA LYS A 47 13.42 -7.29 12.57
C LYS A 47 11.91 -7.37 12.69
N ILE A 48 11.40 -8.04 13.73
CA ILE A 48 9.96 -8.20 13.98
C ILE A 48 9.32 -6.83 14.23
N VAL A 49 9.89 -6.03 15.12
CA VAL A 49 9.37 -4.70 15.47
C VAL A 49 9.41 -3.76 14.28
N LEU A 50 10.53 -3.74 13.54
CA LEU A 50 10.65 -2.91 12.34
C LEU A 50 9.64 -3.34 11.28
N SER A 51 9.43 -4.65 11.08
CA SER A 51 8.48 -5.14 10.08
C SER A 51 7.06 -4.71 10.43
N LYS A 52 6.61 -4.98 11.65
CA LYS A 52 5.26 -4.63 12.10
C LYS A 52 5.04 -3.12 12.13
N GLY A 53 6.04 -2.36 12.60
CA GLY A 53 6.01 -0.90 12.58
C GLY A 53 5.88 -0.34 11.17
N LEU A 54 6.68 -0.84 10.23
CA LEU A 54 6.59 -0.47 8.81
C LEU A 54 5.23 -0.86 8.22
N GLY A 55 4.74 -2.08 8.46
CA GLY A 55 3.44 -2.55 7.99
C GLY A 55 2.29 -1.65 8.46
N ILE A 56 2.24 -1.34 9.77
CA ILE A 56 1.25 -0.43 10.35
C ILE A 56 1.39 0.98 9.75
N GLY A 57 2.61 1.50 9.63
CA GLY A 57 2.86 2.81 9.04
C GLY A 57 2.36 2.89 7.60
N ILE A 58 2.56 1.84 6.81
CA ILE A 58 2.07 1.74 5.44
C ILE A 58 0.53 1.69 5.41
N ILE A 59 -0.10 0.91 6.30
CA ILE A 59 -1.57 0.85 6.42
C ILE A 59 -2.12 2.25 6.74
N LEU A 60 -1.57 2.93 7.74
CA LEU A 60 -1.98 4.28 8.12
C LEU A 60 -1.81 5.27 6.96
N GLY A 61 -0.69 5.19 6.25
CA GLY A 61 -0.46 5.98 5.04
C GLY A 61 -1.52 5.73 3.96
N SER A 62 -1.87 4.46 3.73
CA SER A 62 -2.82 4.04 2.69
C SER A 62 -4.23 4.63 2.86
N VAL A 63 -4.65 4.91 4.10
CA VAL A 63 -5.94 5.57 4.41
C VAL A 63 -6.01 6.95 3.78
N MET A 64 -4.88 7.66 3.67
CA MET A 64 -4.83 9.04 3.19
C MET A 64 -4.49 9.17 1.70
N VAL A 65 -4.14 8.09 1.01
CA VAL A 65 -3.61 8.16 -0.36
C VAL A 65 -4.64 8.70 -1.35
N LYS A 66 -5.88 8.19 -1.32
CA LYS A 66 -6.92 8.54 -2.30
C LYS A 66 -7.96 9.52 -1.74
N LEU A 67 -7.95 9.81 -0.44
CA LEU A 67 -8.83 10.81 0.16
C LEU A 67 -8.72 12.21 -0.49
N PRO A 68 -7.53 12.77 -0.79
CA PRO A 68 -7.44 14.04 -1.49
C PRO A 68 -8.10 14.02 -2.88
N GLN A 69 -8.04 12.88 -3.57
CA GLN A 69 -8.71 12.70 -4.86
C GLN A 69 -10.23 12.64 -4.70
N ILE A 70 -10.75 11.92 -3.70
CA ILE A 70 -12.18 11.85 -3.38
C ILE A 70 -12.73 13.25 -3.05
N LEU A 71 -12.03 14.01 -2.19
CA LEU A 71 -12.43 15.37 -1.82
C LEU A 71 -12.44 16.30 -3.03
N LYS A 72 -11.45 16.19 -3.94
CA LYS A 72 -11.45 16.95 -5.20
C LYS A 72 -12.66 16.64 -6.07
N LEU A 73 -13.03 15.36 -6.21
CA LEU A 73 -14.20 14.95 -7.00
C LEU A 73 -15.49 15.52 -6.41
N MET A 74 -15.64 15.43 -5.09
CA MET A 74 -16.81 15.95 -4.39
C MET A 74 -16.92 17.47 -4.48
N GLY A 75 -15.79 18.17 -4.33
CA GLY A 75 -15.73 19.64 -4.44
C GLY A 75 -16.01 20.13 -5.86
N ALA A 76 -15.45 19.48 -6.87
CA ALA A 76 -15.68 19.83 -8.27
C ALA A 76 -17.04 19.36 -8.79
N LYS A 77 -17.68 18.38 -8.13
CA LYS A 77 -18.88 17.67 -8.59
C LYS A 77 -18.76 17.15 -10.03
N SER A 78 -17.54 16.81 -10.44
CA SER A 78 -17.20 16.35 -11.77
C SER A 78 -16.12 15.29 -11.68
N ALA A 79 -16.22 14.30 -12.57
CA ALA A 79 -15.24 13.23 -12.73
C ALA A 79 -14.48 13.33 -14.07
N GLU A 80 -14.51 14.52 -14.69
CA GLU A 80 -13.81 14.76 -15.96
C GLU A 80 -12.30 14.49 -15.84
N GLY A 81 -11.73 13.86 -16.87
CA GLY A 81 -10.32 13.45 -16.88
C GLY A 81 -10.00 12.14 -16.16
N LEU A 82 -10.97 11.53 -15.47
CA LEU A 82 -10.81 10.19 -14.87
C LEU A 82 -11.40 9.09 -15.75
N SER A 83 -10.62 8.01 -15.91
CA SER A 83 -11.02 6.82 -16.64
C SER A 83 -11.60 5.77 -15.69
N PHE A 84 -12.88 5.41 -15.90
CA PHE A 84 -13.51 4.33 -15.14
C PHE A 84 -12.82 2.97 -15.37
N ASN A 85 -12.33 2.71 -16.59
CA ASN A 85 -11.60 1.48 -16.90
C ASN A 85 -10.28 1.37 -16.13
N SER A 86 -9.59 2.50 -15.93
CA SER A 86 -8.38 2.54 -15.11
C SER A 86 -8.69 2.22 -13.64
N VAL A 87 -9.82 2.69 -13.13
CA VAL A 87 -10.31 2.36 -11.77
C VAL A 87 -10.67 0.88 -11.65
N LEU A 88 -11.30 0.27 -12.67
CA LEU A 88 -11.59 -1.17 -12.68
C LEU A 88 -10.32 -2.02 -12.67
N LEU A 89 -9.31 -1.66 -13.47
CA LEU A 89 -8.02 -2.35 -13.48
C LEU A 89 -7.29 -2.22 -12.14
N GLU A 90 -7.35 -1.05 -11.52
CA GLU A 90 -6.80 -0.83 -10.18
C GLU A 90 -7.52 -1.69 -9.12
N LEU A 91 -8.86 -1.76 -9.18
CA LEU A 91 -9.64 -2.61 -8.29
C LEU A 91 -9.32 -4.09 -8.48
N LEU A 92 -9.17 -4.55 -9.73
CA LEU A 92 -8.78 -5.94 -10.00
C LEU A 92 -7.44 -6.27 -9.34
N ALA A 93 -6.46 -5.39 -9.48
CA ALA A 93 -5.13 -5.60 -8.91
C ALA A 93 -5.14 -5.63 -7.37
N ILE A 94 -5.76 -4.63 -6.75
CA ILE A 94 -5.87 -4.52 -5.28
C ILE A 94 -6.66 -5.71 -4.71
N THR A 95 -7.75 -6.08 -5.37
CA THR A 95 -8.59 -7.23 -4.95
C THR A 95 -7.83 -8.54 -5.08
N GLY A 96 -7.04 -8.73 -6.14
CA GLY A 96 -6.17 -9.88 -6.31
C GLY A 96 -5.18 -10.04 -5.16
N THR A 97 -4.50 -8.95 -4.77
CA THR A 97 -3.57 -8.94 -3.62
C THR A 97 -4.30 -9.29 -2.33
N MET A 98 -5.46 -8.69 -2.08
CA MET A 98 -6.23 -8.92 -0.87
C MET A 98 -6.74 -10.36 -0.78
N ALA A 99 -7.37 -10.86 -1.84
CA ALA A 99 -7.89 -12.22 -1.89
C ALA A 99 -6.77 -13.27 -1.76
N TYR A 100 -5.62 -13.04 -2.40
CA TYR A 100 -4.46 -13.93 -2.27
C TYR A 100 -3.95 -13.97 -0.83
N SER A 101 -3.84 -12.82 -0.19
CA SER A 101 -3.34 -12.71 1.17
C SER A 101 -4.29 -13.35 2.18
N ILE A 102 -5.61 -13.18 2.01
CA ILE A 102 -6.63 -13.84 2.82
C ILE A 102 -6.61 -15.35 2.61
N SER A 103 -6.53 -15.81 1.36
CA SER A 103 -6.53 -17.25 1.02
C SER A 103 -5.32 -17.99 1.59
N ASN A 104 -4.17 -17.32 1.70
CA ASN A 104 -2.95 -17.86 2.30
C ASN A 104 -2.84 -17.58 3.81
N ASN A 105 -3.87 -17.03 4.45
CA ASN A 105 -3.90 -16.70 5.88
C ASN A 105 -2.76 -15.78 6.34
N PHE A 106 -2.36 -14.82 5.49
CA PHE A 106 -1.33 -13.85 5.85
C PHE A 106 -1.84 -12.83 6.88
N PRO A 107 -0.95 -12.36 7.78
CA PRO A 107 -1.34 -11.40 8.81
C PRO A 107 -1.82 -10.09 8.20
N PHE A 108 -2.80 -9.44 8.82
CA PHE A 108 -3.39 -8.19 8.32
C PHE A 108 -2.36 -7.08 8.09
N SER A 109 -1.28 -7.01 8.87
CA SER A 109 -0.18 -6.06 8.68
C SER A 109 0.44 -6.14 7.28
N SER A 110 0.43 -7.31 6.65
CA SER A 110 1.02 -7.56 5.34
C SER A 110 0.13 -7.16 4.17
N TRP A 111 -1.19 -7.04 4.34
CA TRP A 111 -2.11 -6.76 3.22
C TRP A 111 -3.18 -5.72 3.52
N GLY A 112 -3.27 -5.22 4.76
CA GLY A 112 -4.32 -4.32 5.21
C GLY A 112 -4.40 -3.01 4.43
N GLU A 113 -3.30 -2.56 3.81
CA GLU A 113 -3.32 -1.41 2.90
C GLU A 113 -4.29 -1.62 1.73
N ALA A 114 -4.37 -2.86 1.23
CA ALA A 114 -5.19 -3.21 0.08
C ALA A 114 -6.68 -3.04 0.41
N LEU A 115 -7.10 -3.33 1.65
CA LEU A 115 -8.46 -3.11 2.10
C LEU A 115 -8.85 -1.63 2.03
N PHE A 116 -8.03 -0.74 2.61
CA PHE A 116 -8.32 0.69 2.62
C PHE A 116 -8.24 1.32 1.23
N LEU A 117 -7.27 0.89 0.41
CA LEU A 117 -7.17 1.34 -0.98
C LEU A 117 -8.35 0.84 -1.81
N MET A 118 -8.81 -0.40 -1.60
CA MET A 118 -9.99 -0.96 -2.25
C MET A 118 -11.21 -0.11 -1.96
N LEU A 119 -11.52 0.16 -0.69
CA LEU A 119 -12.69 0.94 -0.28
C LEU A 119 -12.68 2.35 -0.89
N GLN A 120 -11.52 3.03 -0.85
CA GLN A 120 -11.37 4.35 -1.46
C GLN A 120 -11.52 4.29 -2.99
N THR A 121 -11.00 3.25 -3.64
CA THR A 121 -11.05 3.11 -5.10
C THR A 121 -12.44 2.75 -5.60
N VAL A 122 -13.19 1.91 -4.87
CA VAL A 122 -14.61 1.63 -5.12
C VAL A 122 -15.43 2.92 -5.01
N THR A 123 -15.15 3.73 -3.98
CA THR A 123 -15.80 5.03 -3.78
C THR A 123 -15.54 5.96 -4.98
N ILE A 124 -14.30 6.05 -5.46
CA ILE A 124 -13.97 6.82 -6.67
C ILE A 124 -14.73 6.28 -7.89
N GLY A 125 -14.75 4.95 -8.09
CA GLY A 125 -15.48 4.31 -9.19
C GLY A 125 -16.96 4.66 -9.19
N PHE A 126 -17.59 4.67 -8.02
CA PHE A 126 -18.98 5.12 -7.86
C PHE A 126 -19.15 6.61 -8.19
N LEU A 127 -18.29 7.48 -7.65
CA LEU A 127 -18.35 8.92 -7.90
C LEU A 127 -18.18 9.26 -9.38
N ILE A 128 -17.33 8.53 -10.11
CA ILE A 128 -17.17 8.68 -11.57
C ILE A 128 -18.51 8.45 -12.28
N GLN A 129 -19.22 7.38 -11.96
CA GLN A 129 -20.52 7.08 -12.60
C GLN A 129 -21.61 8.05 -12.13
N HIS A 130 -21.60 8.45 -10.86
CA HIS A 130 -22.57 9.38 -10.29
C HIS A 130 -22.47 10.77 -10.94
N TYR A 131 -21.27 11.37 -10.98
CA TYR A 131 -21.06 12.67 -11.61
C TYR A 131 -21.09 12.63 -13.15
N GLY A 132 -20.93 11.45 -13.75
CA GLY A 132 -21.22 11.22 -15.17
C GLY A 132 -22.71 11.14 -15.52
N GLY A 133 -23.62 11.42 -14.58
CA GLY A 133 -25.07 11.41 -14.79
C GLY A 133 -25.70 10.00 -14.83
N ARG A 134 -24.96 8.95 -14.47
CA ARG A 134 -25.35 7.54 -14.58
C ARG A 134 -25.34 6.84 -13.23
N THR A 135 -25.98 7.44 -12.21
CA THR A 135 -25.97 6.93 -10.83
C THR A 135 -26.45 5.47 -10.71
N GLY A 136 -27.44 5.06 -11.51
CA GLY A 136 -27.89 3.67 -11.54
C GLY A 136 -26.80 2.66 -11.93
N ARG A 137 -25.91 3.02 -12.88
CA ARG A 137 -24.74 2.19 -13.22
C ARG A 137 -23.72 2.17 -12.08
N GLY A 138 -23.57 3.28 -11.35
CA GLY A 138 -22.74 3.33 -10.16
C GLY A 138 -23.21 2.37 -9.06
N LEU A 139 -24.52 2.36 -8.77
CA LEU A 139 -25.11 1.43 -7.79
C LEU A 139 -24.97 -0.03 -8.24
N LEU A 140 -25.27 -0.32 -9.51
CA LEU A 140 -25.07 -1.66 -10.08
C LEU A 140 -23.60 -2.11 -9.96
N PHE A 141 -22.66 -1.21 -10.24
CA PHE A 141 -21.23 -1.47 -10.06
C PHE A 141 -20.89 -1.86 -8.63
N LEU A 142 -21.42 -1.17 -7.61
CA LEU A 142 -21.19 -1.54 -6.20
C LEU A 142 -21.71 -2.95 -5.89
N VAL A 143 -22.95 -3.24 -6.28
CA VAL A 143 -23.57 -4.56 -6.02
C VAL A 143 -22.78 -5.67 -6.70
N VAL A 144 -22.42 -5.49 -7.97
CA VAL A 144 -21.63 -6.47 -8.73
C VAL A 144 -20.25 -6.64 -8.12
N TYR A 145 -19.57 -5.54 -7.79
CA TYR A 145 -18.21 -5.59 -7.23
C TYR A 145 -18.18 -6.34 -5.90
N PHE A 146 -19.05 -5.99 -4.94
CA PHE A 146 -19.09 -6.66 -3.64
C PHE A 146 -19.62 -8.10 -3.74
N GLY A 147 -20.54 -8.39 -4.67
CA GLY A 147 -20.98 -9.76 -4.96
C GLY A 147 -19.84 -10.63 -5.50
N LEU A 148 -19.05 -10.12 -6.45
CA LEU A 148 -17.86 -10.81 -6.98
C LEU A 148 -16.77 -10.96 -5.91
N LEU A 149 -16.57 -9.95 -5.07
CA LEU A 149 -15.63 -10.02 -3.96
C LEU A 149 -16.03 -11.12 -2.97
N ALA A 150 -17.30 -11.20 -2.60
CA ALA A 150 -17.80 -12.23 -1.70
C ALA A 150 -17.63 -13.64 -2.30
N LEU A 151 -17.88 -13.81 -3.60
CA LEU A 151 -17.63 -15.07 -4.31
C LEU A 151 -16.12 -15.41 -4.31
N LEU A 152 -15.26 -14.44 -4.61
CA LEU A 152 -13.82 -14.61 -4.67
C LEU A 152 -13.22 -15.03 -3.31
N LEU A 153 -13.74 -14.46 -2.22
CA LEU A 153 -13.33 -14.79 -0.85
C LEU A 153 -14.00 -16.05 -0.29
N SER A 154 -15.00 -16.61 -0.99
CA SER A 154 -15.67 -17.82 -0.56
C SER A 154 -14.78 -19.07 -0.77
N PRO A 155 -15.01 -20.16 -0.01
CA PRO A 155 -14.30 -21.43 -0.20
C PRO A 155 -14.52 -22.07 -1.58
N LEU A 156 -15.47 -21.55 -2.38
CA LEU A 156 -15.79 -22.07 -3.70
C LEU A 156 -14.73 -21.70 -4.74
N THR A 157 -13.93 -20.66 -4.50
CA THR A 157 -12.93 -20.21 -5.47
C THR A 157 -11.63 -20.98 -5.31
N PRO A 158 -11.13 -21.65 -6.37
CA PRO A 158 -9.84 -22.31 -6.33
C PRO A 158 -8.70 -21.29 -6.12
N ILE A 159 -7.74 -21.66 -5.27
CA ILE A 159 -6.53 -20.86 -5.02
C ILE A 159 -5.79 -20.49 -6.32
N SER A 160 -5.81 -21.34 -7.35
CA SER A 160 -5.17 -21.06 -8.64
C SER A 160 -5.67 -19.78 -9.33
N VAL A 161 -6.97 -19.48 -9.21
CA VAL A 161 -7.59 -18.26 -9.76
C VAL A 161 -7.04 -17.04 -9.03
N VAL A 162 -7.02 -17.11 -7.70
CA VAL A 162 -6.54 -16.02 -6.84
C VAL A 162 -5.04 -15.77 -7.03
N THR A 163 -4.25 -16.84 -7.11
CA THR A 163 -2.81 -16.76 -7.39
C THR A 163 -2.53 -16.17 -8.77
N THR A 164 -3.33 -16.50 -9.77
CA THR A 164 -3.17 -15.94 -11.12
C THR A 164 -3.55 -14.46 -11.14
N MET A 165 -4.60 -14.06 -10.42
CA MET A 165 -4.93 -12.64 -10.24
C MET A 165 -3.76 -11.89 -9.60
N GLN A 166 -3.17 -12.43 -8.52
CA GLN A 166 -1.99 -11.83 -7.89
C GLN A 166 -0.78 -11.77 -8.84
N ALA A 167 -0.49 -12.85 -9.56
CA ALA A 167 0.63 -12.91 -10.51
C ALA A 167 0.45 -11.91 -11.67
N SER A 168 -0.79 -11.65 -12.09
CA SER A 168 -1.11 -10.68 -13.15
C SER A 168 -0.78 -9.22 -12.77
N ASN A 169 -0.61 -8.94 -11.47
CA ASN A 169 -0.17 -7.62 -11.00
C ASN A 169 1.28 -7.33 -11.44
N MET A 170 2.15 -8.34 -11.53
CA MET A 170 3.56 -8.12 -11.86
C MET A 170 3.74 -7.58 -13.29
N PRO A 171 3.15 -8.19 -14.35
CA PRO A 171 3.22 -7.63 -15.70
C PRO A 171 2.67 -6.21 -15.78
N ALA A 172 1.57 -5.91 -15.08
CA ALA A 172 0.96 -4.58 -15.08
C ALA A 172 1.93 -3.52 -14.51
N ILE A 173 2.58 -3.84 -13.38
CA ILE A 173 3.59 -2.97 -12.77
C ILE A 173 4.77 -2.77 -13.72
N ILE A 174 5.33 -3.86 -14.27
CA ILE A 174 6.49 -3.82 -15.17
C ILE A 174 6.18 -2.92 -16.38
N ILE A 175 5.10 -3.21 -17.10
CA ILE A 175 4.74 -2.49 -18.33
C ILE A 175 4.52 -1.01 -18.02
N GLY A 176 3.75 -0.70 -16.97
CA GLY A 176 3.46 0.69 -16.59
C GLY A 176 4.72 1.49 -16.26
N ARG A 177 5.67 0.89 -15.53
CA ARG A 177 6.92 1.55 -15.15
C ARG A 177 7.92 1.62 -16.30
N LEU A 178 7.97 0.61 -17.16
CA LEU A 178 8.83 0.62 -18.35
C LEU A 178 8.38 1.69 -19.35
N ILE A 179 7.07 1.85 -19.58
CA ILE A 179 6.54 2.93 -20.44
C ILE A 179 6.94 4.30 -19.89
N GLN A 180 6.82 4.50 -18.57
CA GLN A 180 7.26 5.74 -17.92
C GLN A 180 8.77 5.96 -18.07
N ALA A 181 9.58 4.93 -17.84
CA ALA A 181 11.04 5.01 -17.95
C ALA A 181 11.48 5.32 -19.39
N ALA A 182 10.88 4.68 -20.38
CA ALA A 182 11.14 4.94 -21.80
C ALA A 182 10.74 6.38 -22.18
N THR A 183 9.62 6.87 -21.66
CA THR A 183 9.16 8.24 -21.89
C THR A 183 10.13 9.27 -21.32
N ASN A 184 10.59 9.07 -20.08
CA ASN A 184 11.59 9.94 -19.44
C ASN A 184 12.89 9.97 -20.25
N PHE A 185 13.37 8.81 -20.70
CA PHE A 185 14.58 8.70 -21.50
C PHE A 185 14.45 9.43 -22.84
N ARG A 186 13.34 9.19 -23.56
CA ARG A 186 13.06 9.84 -24.86
C ARG A 186 12.95 11.35 -24.74
N ASN A 187 12.36 11.84 -23.66
CA ASN A 187 12.24 13.27 -23.40
C ASN A 187 13.58 13.88 -22.93
N GLY A 188 14.44 13.07 -22.31
CA GLY A 188 15.69 13.50 -21.66
C GLY A 188 15.44 14.48 -20.51
N HIS A 189 14.26 14.40 -19.89
CA HIS A 189 13.87 15.06 -18.65
C HIS A 189 12.70 14.29 -18.03
N THR A 190 12.49 14.44 -16.72
CA THR A 190 11.37 13.81 -16.00
C THR A 190 10.10 14.67 -15.96
N GLY A 191 10.18 15.94 -16.40
CA GLY A 191 9.01 16.80 -16.58
C GLY A 191 8.35 17.18 -15.25
N GLN A 192 7.05 16.90 -15.12
CA GLN A 192 6.26 17.20 -13.92
C GLN A 192 6.24 16.04 -12.90
N LEU A 193 7.10 15.03 -13.08
CA LEU A 193 7.19 13.90 -12.17
C LEU A 193 7.72 14.39 -10.81
N SER A 194 6.92 14.25 -9.76
CA SER A 194 7.33 14.64 -8.40
C SER A 194 8.45 13.72 -7.91
N ALA A 195 9.66 14.27 -7.75
CA ALA A 195 10.80 13.53 -7.21
C ALA A 195 10.48 12.88 -5.86
N ILE A 196 9.83 13.63 -4.96
CA ILE A 196 9.39 13.15 -3.64
C ILE A 196 8.50 11.91 -3.81
N SER A 197 7.52 11.96 -4.72
CA SER A 197 6.62 10.83 -4.96
C SER A 197 7.37 9.60 -5.49
N VAL A 198 8.34 9.79 -6.39
CA VAL A 198 9.14 8.68 -6.93
C VAL A 198 9.99 8.02 -5.84
N PHE A 199 10.67 8.80 -5.00
CA PHE A 199 11.45 8.26 -3.89
C PHE A 199 10.59 7.58 -2.84
N LEU A 200 9.41 8.13 -2.52
CA LEU A 200 8.46 7.49 -1.61
C LEU A 200 7.93 6.16 -2.17
N LEU A 201 7.63 6.10 -3.48
CA LEU A 201 7.23 4.85 -4.14
C LEU A 201 8.35 3.80 -4.09
N PHE A 202 9.60 4.21 -4.31
CA PHE A 202 10.76 3.33 -4.21
C PHE A 202 10.96 2.81 -2.78
N ALA A 203 11.01 3.72 -1.80
CA ALA A 203 11.17 3.38 -0.38
C ALA A 203 10.02 2.51 0.14
N GLY A 204 8.77 2.83 -0.24
CA GLY A 204 7.60 2.01 0.09
C GLY A 204 7.68 0.61 -0.48
N SER A 205 8.09 0.46 -1.76
CA SER A 205 8.31 -0.87 -2.34
C SER A 205 9.44 -1.66 -1.67
N LEU A 206 10.51 -1.00 -1.21
CA LEU A 206 11.57 -1.65 -0.43
C LEU A 206 11.05 -2.13 0.94
N ALA A 207 10.31 -1.29 1.65
CA ALA A 207 9.68 -1.65 2.92
C ALA A 207 8.73 -2.85 2.74
N ARG A 208 8.04 -2.92 1.60
CA ARG A 208 7.17 -4.04 1.24
C ARG A 208 7.92 -5.34 0.95
N ILE A 209 9.14 -5.30 0.42
CA ILE A 209 9.98 -6.51 0.31
C ILE A 209 10.30 -7.05 1.69
N PHE A 210 10.80 -6.19 2.58
CA PHE A 210 11.19 -6.58 3.93
C PHE A 210 10.02 -7.15 4.73
N THR A 211 8.89 -6.43 4.77
CA THR A 211 7.69 -6.86 5.48
C THR A 211 7.08 -8.13 4.89
N SER A 212 7.08 -8.31 3.57
CA SER A 212 6.58 -9.56 2.97
C SER A 212 7.44 -10.76 3.36
N ILE A 213 8.78 -10.63 3.27
CA ILE A 213 9.68 -11.72 3.66
C ILE A 213 9.52 -12.07 5.14
N GLN A 214 9.38 -11.05 6.01
CA GLN A 214 9.33 -11.23 7.45
C GLN A 214 7.95 -11.70 7.97
N GLU A 215 6.85 -11.27 7.35
CA GLU A 215 5.49 -11.54 7.82
C GLU A 215 4.78 -12.68 7.09
N THR A 216 5.08 -12.90 5.81
CA THR A 216 4.40 -13.93 5.01
C THR A 216 5.33 -15.08 4.61
N GLY A 217 6.62 -14.80 4.40
CA GLY A 217 7.56 -15.77 3.84
C GLY A 217 7.24 -16.17 2.39
N ASP A 218 6.30 -15.48 1.75
CA ASP A 218 5.77 -15.83 0.43
C ASP A 218 6.64 -15.25 -0.69
N SER A 219 7.17 -16.15 -1.52
CA SER A 219 8.07 -15.78 -2.61
C SER A 219 7.38 -14.99 -3.72
N LEU A 220 6.08 -15.21 -3.95
CA LEU A 220 5.35 -14.51 -5.02
C LEU A 220 5.12 -13.04 -4.67
N MET A 221 4.67 -12.75 -3.45
CA MET A 221 4.55 -11.38 -2.93
C MET A 221 5.92 -10.69 -2.87
N ALA A 222 6.92 -11.35 -2.30
CA ALA A 222 8.27 -10.81 -2.22
C ALA A 222 8.81 -10.47 -3.62
N LEU A 223 8.68 -11.37 -4.59
CA LEU A 223 9.12 -11.14 -5.96
C LEU A 223 8.36 -9.98 -6.64
N THR A 224 7.06 -9.87 -6.40
CA THR A 224 6.24 -8.75 -6.91
C THR A 224 6.80 -7.40 -6.45
N TYR A 225 7.15 -7.29 -5.16
CA TYR A 225 7.72 -6.06 -4.61
C TYR A 225 9.19 -5.85 -4.99
N VAL A 226 9.97 -6.91 -5.19
CA VAL A 226 11.33 -6.82 -5.75
C VAL A 226 11.28 -6.19 -7.14
N ILE A 227 10.42 -6.71 -8.02
CA ILE A 227 10.23 -6.16 -9.37
C ILE A 227 9.74 -4.71 -9.29
N SER A 228 8.74 -4.43 -8.45
CA SER A 228 8.25 -3.06 -8.26
C SER A 228 9.37 -2.11 -7.79
N SER A 229 10.22 -2.56 -6.87
CA SER A 229 11.33 -1.77 -6.34
C SER A 229 12.40 -1.51 -7.40
N SER A 230 12.78 -2.53 -8.18
CA SER A 230 13.72 -2.35 -9.30
C SER A 230 13.18 -1.35 -10.32
N CYS A 231 11.91 -1.47 -10.71
CA CYS A 231 11.27 -0.53 -11.63
C CYS A 231 11.19 0.89 -11.08
N ASN A 232 10.78 1.06 -9.82
CA ASN A 232 10.74 2.38 -9.16
C ASN A 232 12.15 2.96 -9.00
N GLY A 233 13.16 2.13 -8.76
CA GLY A 233 14.56 2.51 -8.65
C GLY A 233 15.12 3.05 -9.96
N ILE A 234 14.79 2.43 -11.10
CA ILE A 234 15.17 2.96 -12.43
C ILE A 234 14.61 4.37 -12.63
N ILE A 235 13.35 4.61 -12.28
CA ILE A 235 12.73 5.93 -12.41
C ILE A 235 13.37 6.93 -11.44
N ALA A 236 13.67 6.51 -10.20
CA ALA A 236 14.38 7.34 -9.22
C ALA A 236 15.77 7.76 -9.72
N LEU A 237 16.51 6.83 -10.32
CA LEU A 237 17.81 7.11 -10.96
C LEU A 237 17.65 8.08 -12.13
N GLN A 238 16.61 7.95 -12.96
CA GLN A 238 16.33 8.91 -14.03
C GLN A 238 16.01 10.30 -13.48
N VAL A 239 15.28 10.40 -12.36
CA VAL A 239 15.02 11.69 -11.69
C VAL A 239 16.32 12.34 -11.24
N LEU A 240 17.24 11.57 -10.64
CA LEU A 240 18.56 12.08 -10.23
C LEU A 240 19.42 12.48 -11.42
N TYR A 241 19.46 11.65 -12.47
CA TYR A 241 20.26 11.90 -13.66
C TYR A 241 19.78 13.13 -14.44
N TYR A 242 18.46 13.30 -14.57
CA TYR A 242 17.87 14.44 -15.27
C TYR A 242 17.51 15.61 -14.35
N TRP A 243 17.99 15.64 -13.11
CA TRP A 243 17.62 16.66 -12.11
C TRP A 243 17.81 18.10 -12.60
N ASN A 244 18.90 18.33 -13.33
CA ASN A 244 19.24 19.64 -13.91
C ASN A 244 18.74 19.82 -15.36
N SER A 245 18.16 18.79 -15.98
CA SER A 245 17.71 18.84 -17.38
C SER A 245 16.26 19.33 -17.45
N SER A 246 16.07 20.66 -17.47
CA SER A 246 14.74 21.26 -17.61
C SER A 246 14.33 21.43 -19.10
N PRO A 247 13.03 21.32 -19.44
CA PRO A 247 12.53 21.63 -20.79
C PRO A 247 12.97 23.01 -21.31
N GLN A 248 13.14 23.99 -20.42
CA GLN A 248 13.60 25.34 -20.77
C GLN A 248 15.07 25.38 -21.22
N GLN A 249 15.93 24.52 -20.68
CA GLN A 249 17.34 24.46 -21.06
C GLN A 249 17.53 23.83 -22.44
N LYS A 250 16.74 22.81 -22.80
CA LYS A 250 16.75 22.22 -24.16
C LYS A 250 16.18 23.17 -25.22
N LYS A 251 15.19 24.00 -24.89
CA LYS A 251 14.70 25.05 -25.81
C LYS A 251 15.78 26.12 -26.04
N LYS A 252 16.47 26.58 -24.99
CA LYS A 252 17.60 27.53 -25.12
C LYS A 252 18.73 26.98 -25.99
N LYS A 253 19.10 25.71 -25.82
CA LYS A 253 20.19 25.05 -26.59
C LYS A 253 19.85 24.75 -28.05
N LYS A 254 18.58 24.85 -28.46
CA LYS A 254 18.13 24.69 -29.86
C LYS A 254 17.88 26.03 -30.56
N SER A 255 17.86 27.14 -29.82
CA SER A 255 17.67 28.50 -30.34
C SER A 255 18.97 29.29 -30.45
N GLU A 256 20.11 28.64 -30.18
CA GLU A 256 21.47 29.14 -30.28
C GLU A 256 22.20 28.31 -31.35
#